data_AF-A0A059WH07-F1
#
_entry.id   AF-A0A059WH07-F1
#
_cell.length_a   1.000
_cell.length_b   1.000
_cell.length_c   1.000
_cell.angle_alpha   90.00
_cell.angle_beta   90.00
_cell.angle_gamma   90.00
#
_symmetry.space_group_name_H-M   'P 1'
#
loop_
_entity.id
_entity.type
_entity.pdbx_description
1 polymer ?
#
loop_
_entity_poly.entity_id
_entity_poly.type
_entity_poly.pdbx_seq_one_letter_code
_entity_poly.pdbx_strand_id
1 'polypeptide(L)'
;MGWYEKVAFAFDAPVFSGFEVPFVDVFDPVAADTKPLNFELHPFGRPIAIAHFGGGVAKELSARGEAVMKAFALETLVKAFGSDIQKRVVASAISQWTTDPAIGGAYSCAKPGKAKVRAVFSEPVHERV
;
A
#
# COMPACT_ATOMS: atom_id res chain seq x y z
N MET A 1 -14.76 4.17 6.52
CA MET A 1 -13.30 4.12 6.66
C MET A 1 -12.70 3.78 5.30
N GLY A 2 -11.60 4.41 4.93
CA GLY A 2 -10.80 4.04 3.76
C GLY A 2 -9.84 2.91 4.09
N TRP A 3 -9.54 2.07 3.10
CA TRP A 3 -8.60 0.95 3.23
C TRP A 3 -7.30 1.26 2.49
N TYR A 4 -6.19 1.05 3.18
CA TYR A 4 -4.86 1.29 2.64
C TYR A 4 -3.83 0.48 3.41
N GLU A 5 -2.88 -0.12 2.70
CA GLU A 5 -1.78 -0.88 3.31
C GLU A 5 -0.46 -0.65 2.59
N LYS A 6 0.63 -1.03 3.26
CA LYS A 6 1.99 -1.00 2.72
C LYS A 6 2.66 -2.35 2.85
N VAL A 7 3.44 -2.71 1.83
CA VAL A 7 4.47 -3.75 1.92
C VAL A 7 5.79 -3.11 1.55
N ALA A 8 6.73 -3.08 2.48
CA ALA A 8 8.09 -2.62 2.25
C ALA A 8 9.02 -3.81 2.01
N PHE A 9 9.92 -3.70 1.05
CA PHE A 9 11.03 -4.61 0.82
C PHE A 9 12.34 -3.84 0.97
N ALA A 10 13.27 -4.38 1.75
CA ALA A 10 14.65 -3.92 1.78
C ALA A 10 15.50 -4.82 0.88
N PHE A 11 16.46 -4.21 0.18
CA PHE A 11 17.40 -4.89 -0.71
C PHE A 11 18.83 -4.79 -0.17
N ASP A 12 19.67 -5.76 -0.54
CA ASP A 12 21.09 -5.82 -0.17
C ASP A 12 21.96 -4.71 -0.81
N ALA A 13 21.47 -4.06 -1.87
CA ALA A 13 22.09 -2.91 -2.52
C ALA A 13 21.05 -2.09 -3.31
N PRO A 14 21.41 -0.94 -3.88
CA PRO A 14 20.54 -0.24 -4.82
C PRO A 14 20.19 -1.11 -6.04
N VAL A 15 18.89 -1.30 -6.31
CA VAL A 15 18.40 -2.17 -7.41
C VAL A 15 17.58 -1.44 -8.47
N PHE A 16 17.20 -0.17 -8.27
CA PHE A 16 16.44 0.64 -9.24
C PHE A 16 17.30 1.73 -9.87
N SER A 17 18.47 1.36 -10.41
CA SER A 17 19.35 2.30 -11.11
C SER A 17 18.67 2.89 -12.35
N GLY A 18 18.81 4.20 -12.56
CA GLY A 18 18.27 4.88 -13.75
C GLY A 18 16.82 5.36 -13.62
N PHE A 19 16.17 5.14 -12.47
CA PHE A 19 14.87 5.74 -12.16
C PHE A 19 15.08 7.06 -11.43
N GLU A 20 14.89 8.17 -12.14
CA GLU A 20 14.86 9.51 -11.53
C GLU A 20 13.54 9.76 -10.78
N VAL A 21 12.48 9.03 -11.14
CA VAL A 21 11.15 9.18 -10.54
C VAL A 21 11.05 8.27 -9.30
N PRO A 22 10.68 8.80 -8.13
CA PRO A 22 10.58 8.01 -6.90
C PRO A 22 9.36 7.10 -6.86
N PHE A 23 8.50 7.11 -7.88
CA PHE A 23 7.31 6.28 -7.96
C PHE A 23 7.19 5.56 -9.29
N VAL A 24 6.72 4.31 -9.23
CA VAL A 24 6.41 3.49 -10.41
C VAL A 24 5.01 2.88 -10.23
N ASP A 25 4.17 3.04 -11.24
CA ASP A 25 2.87 2.38 -11.32
C ASP A 25 2.97 1.17 -12.25
N VAL A 26 2.64 0.00 -11.71
CA VAL A 26 2.60 -1.25 -12.48
C VAL A 26 1.15 -1.62 -12.72
N PHE A 27 0.75 -1.62 -13.99
CA PHE A 27 -0.60 -1.96 -14.43
C PHE A 27 -0.55 -2.60 -15.82
N ASP A 28 -1.51 -3.46 -16.14
CA ASP A 28 -1.68 -4.02 -17.47
C ASP A 28 -2.75 -3.23 -18.24
N PRO A 29 -2.42 -2.57 -19.36
CA PRO A 29 -3.39 -1.78 -20.11
C PRO A 29 -4.43 -2.61 -20.88
N VAL A 30 -4.20 -3.92 -21.08
CA VAL A 30 -5.09 -4.81 -21.86
C VAL A 30 -5.73 -5.91 -21.02
N ALA A 31 -5.25 -6.15 -19.80
CA ALA A 31 -5.86 -7.06 -18.83
C ALA A 31 -6.46 -6.27 -17.64
N ALA A 32 -7.70 -5.80 -17.82
CA ALA A 32 -8.41 -4.96 -16.86
C ALA A 32 -8.72 -5.64 -15.50
N ASP A 33 -8.55 -6.96 -15.41
CA ASP A 33 -8.68 -7.74 -14.18
C ASP A 33 -7.40 -7.71 -13.33
N THR A 34 -6.26 -7.31 -13.91
CA THR A 34 -5.04 -7.09 -13.15
C THR A 34 -5.21 -5.89 -12.22
N LYS A 35 -4.85 -6.10 -10.96
CA LYS A 35 -4.92 -5.06 -9.94
C LYS A 35 -3.65 -4.19 -10.07
N PRO A 36 -3.77 -2.88 -10.36
CA PRO A 36 -2.61 -2.01 -10.45
C PRO A 36 -1.97 -1.84 -9.07
N LEU A 37 -0.66 -1.60 -9.04
CA LEU A 37 0.07 -1.37 -7.80
C LEU A 37 1.10 -0.26 -7.99
N ASN A 38 1.07 0.71 -7.08
CA ASN A 38 2.06 1.78 -7.01
C ASN A 38 3.21 1.36 -6.10
N PHE A 39 4.44 1.72 -6.49
CA PHE A 39 5.64 1.55 -5.69
C PHE A 39 6.33 2.88 -5.47
N GLU A 40 6.69 3.17 -4.23
CA GLU A 40 7.69 4.17 -3.87
C GLU A 40 9.07 3.50 -3.89
N LEU A 41 9.99 4.01 -4.72
CA LEU A 41 11.35 3.51 -4.87
C LEU A 41 12.33 4.44 -4.18
N HIS A 42 13.32 3.85 -3.52
CA HIS A 42 14.39 4.57 -2.84
C HIS A 42 13.96 5.64 -1.83
N PRO A 43 12.99 5.37 -0.94
CA PRO A 43 12.58 6.34 0.08
C PRO A 43 13.78 6.73 0.94
N PHE A 44 14.08 8.03 0.95
CA PHE A 44 15.24 8.62 1.62
C PHE A 44 16.60 8.10 1.11
N GLY A 45 16.69 7.71 -0.17
CA GLY A 45 17.92 7.22 -0.79
C GLY A 45 18.31 5.79 -0.38
N ARG A 46 17.43 5.07 0.31
CA ARG A 46 17.71 3.71 0.83
C ARG A 46 17.38 2.64 -0.21
N PRO A 47 18.00 1.46 -0.18
CA PRO A 47 17.64 0.34 -1.08
C PRO A 47 16.33 -0.30 -0.62
N ILE A 48 15.22 0.42 -0.77
CA ILE A 48 13.88 0.01 -0.33
C ILE A 48 12.88 0.25 -1.48
N ALA A 49 11.90 -0.63 -1.59
CA ALA A 49 10.67 -0.39 -2.34
C ALA A 49 9.47 -0.53 -1.42
N ILE A 50 8.50 0.37 -1.51
CA ILE A 50 7.25 0.31 -0.74
C ILE A 50 6.09 0.18 -1.71
N ALA A 51 5.39 -0.95 -1.69
CA ALA A 51 4.13 -1.14 -2.40
C ALA A 51 2.98 -0.46 -1.65
N HIS A 52 2.15 0.27 -2.39
CA HIS A 52 1.05 1.09 -1.89
C HIS A 52 -0.28 0.46 -2.32
N PHE A 53 -0.97 -0.20 -1.38
CA PHE A 53 -2.25 -0.87 -1.64
C PHE A 53 -3.38 0.09 -1.29
N GLY A 54 -4.27 0.38 -2.24
CA GLY A 54 -5.43 1.24 -2.03
C GLY A 54 -6.77 0.52 -2.19
N GLY A 55 -7.80 1.02 -1.50
CA GLY A 55 -9.20 0.70 -1.78
C GLY A 55 -9.56 -0.77 -1.63
N GLY A 56 -10.35 -1.30 -2.56
CA GLY A 56 -10.84 -2.68 -2.51
C GLY A 56 -9.72 -3.73 -2.49
N VAL A 57 -8.61 -3.45 -3.19
CA VAL A 57 -7.44 -4.34 -3.22
C VAL A 57 -6.79 -4.45 -1.84
N ALA A 58 -6.59 -3.31 -1.17
CA ALA A 58 -6.07 -3.29 0.20
C ALA A 58 -6.96 -4.09 1.14
N LYS A 59 -8.27 -3.89 1.06
CA LYS A 59 -9.26 -4.62 1.88
C LYS A 59 -9.25 -6.13 1.62
N GLU A 60 -9.27 -6.53 0.35
CA GLU A 60 -9.31 -7.94 -0.07
C GLU A 60 -8.04 -8.68 0.38
N LEU A 61 -6.87 -8.12 0.07
CA LEU A 61 -5.60 -8.81 0.30
C LEU A 61 -5.19 -8.80 1.77
N SER A 62 -5.46 -7.72 2.52
CA SER A 62 -5.20 -7.70 3.97
C SER A 62 -6.02 -8.74 4.72
N ALA A 63 -7.29 -8.94 4.34
CA ALA A 63 -8.14 -10.00 4.90
C ALA A 63 -7.62 -11.42 4.62
N ARG A 64 -6.78 -11.59 3.59
CA ARG A 64 -6.14 -12.87 3.24
C ARG A 64 -4.77 -13.05 3.90
N GLY A 65 -4.28 -12.05 4.62
CA GLY A 65 -3.06 -12.11 5.43
C GLY A 65 -1.80 -11.55 4.77
N GLU A 66 -0.82 -11.28 5.61
CA GLU A 66 0.47 -10.65 5.25
C GLU A 66 1.23 -11.39 4.15
N ALA A 67 1.26 -12.72 4.20
CA ALA A 67 1.98 -13.53 3.21
C ALA A 67 1.42 -13.34 1.79
N VAL A 68 0.09 -13.20 1.66
CA VAL A 68 -0.58 -12.97 0.37
C VAL A 68 -0.25 -11.57 -0.15
N MET A 69 -0.27 -10.56 0.72
CA MET A 69 0.13 -9.21 0.36
C MET A 69 1.60 -9.12 -0.10
N LYS A 70 2.49 -9.78 0.64
CA LYS A 70 3.92 -9.86 0.30
C LYS A 70 4.13 -10.52 -1.05
N ALA A 71 3.49 -11.67 -1.30
CA ALA A 71 3.59 -12.39 -2.55
C ALA A 71 3.09 -11.52 -3.72
N PHE A 72 1.92 -10.90 -3.58
CA PHE A 72 1.36 -10.02 -4.61
C PHE A 72 2.29 -8.84 -4.96
N ALA A 73 2.85 -8.16 -3.95
CA ALA A 73 3.78 -7.06 -4.19
C ALA A 73 5.09 -7.54 -4.83
N LEU A 74 5.64 -8.67 -4.38
CA LEU A 74 6.88 -9.21 -4.93
C LEU A 74 6.71 -9.69 -6.37
N GLU A 75 5.62 -10.39 -6.68
CA GLU A 75 5.27 -10.79 -8.05
C GLU A 75 5.11 -9.58 -8.97
N THR A 76 4.54 -8.48 -8.46
CA THR A 76 4.41 -7.24 -9.24
C THR A 76 5.77 -6.59 -9.50
N LEU A 77 6.69 -6.59 -8.53
CA LEU A 77 8.08 -6.16 -8.76
C LEU A 77 8.79 -7.05 -9.78
N VAL A 78 8.62 -8.37 -9.70
CA VAL A 78 9.20 -9.32 -10.65
C VAL A 78 8.69 -9.07 -12.07
N LYS A 79 7.40 -8.78 -12.23
CA LYS A 79 6.82 -8.42 -13.54
C LYS A 79 7.43 -7.14 -14.11
N ALA A 80 7.69 -6.14 -13.26
CA ALA A 80 8.21 -4.84 -13.71
C ALA A 80 9.73 -4.83 -13.93
N PHE A 81 10.51 -5.51 -13.09
CA PHE A 81 11.97 -5.40 -13.03
C PHE A 81 12.72 -6.72 -13.31
N GLY A 82 12.00 -7.82 -13.52
CA GLY A 82 12.58 -9.14 -13.75
C GLY A 82 12.78 -9.95 -12.45
N SER A 83 12.94 -11.26 -12.60
CA SER A 83 12.98 -12.21 -11.48
C SER A 83 14.21 -12.11 -10.59
N ASP A 84 15.28 -11.46 -11.05
CA ASP A 84 16.49 -11.28 -10.23
C ASP A 84 16.26 -10.37 -9.02
N ILE A 85 15.27 -9.46 -9.07
CA ILE A 85 14.96 -8.56 -7.96
C ILE A 85 14.60 -9.32 -6.68
N GLN A 86 13.94 -10.47 -6.79
CA GLN A 86 13.52 -11.27 -5.64
C GLN A 86 14.73 -11.82 -4.85
N LYS A 87 15.86 -12.08 -5.54
CA LYS A 87 17.08 -12.61 -4.94
C LYS A 87 17.80 -11.57 -4.08
N ARG A 88 17.51 -10.29 -4.32
CA ARG A 88 18.13 -9.14 -3.64
C ARG A 88 17.36 -8.73 -2.38
N VAL A 89 16.14 -9.25 -2.17
CA VAL A 89 15.30 -8.92 -1.00
C VAL A 89 15.91 -9.55 0.26
N VAL A 90 16.25 -8.71 1.24
CA VAL A 90 16.84 -9.14 2.53
C VAL A 90 15.87 -9.03 3.70
N ALA A 91 14.86 -8.17 3.61
CA ALA A 91 13.84 -8.03 4.64
C ALA A 91 12.52 -7.50 4.05
N SER A 92 11.43 -7.70 4.79
CA SER A 92 10.13 -7.13 4.46
C SER A 92 9.37 -6.70 5.71
N ALA A 93 8.58 -5.63 5.60
CA ALA A 93 7.65 -5.19 6.64
C ALA A 93 6.28 -4.88 6.01
N ILE A 94 5.20 -5.19 6.73
CA ILE A 94 3.85 -5.17 6.19
C ILE A 94 2.94 -4.50 7.22
N SER A 95 2.10 -3.56 6.80
CA SER A 95 1.10 -2.96 7.68
C SER A 95 -0.18 -3.81 7.72
N GLN A 96 -0.94 -3.65 8.81
CA GLN A 96 -2.20 -4.35 9.05
C GLN A 96 -3.28 -3.38 9.54
N TRP A 97 -3.29 -2.14 9.05
CA TRP A 97 -4.20 -1.09 9.52
C TRP A 97 -5.67 -1.50 9.40
N THR A 98 -6.01 -2.23 8.35
CA THR A 98 -7.36 -2.69 8.02
C THR A 98 -7.84 -3.80 8.95
N THR A 99 -6.93 -4.69 9.36
CA THR A 99 -7.27 -5.88 10.16
C THR A 99 -7.00 -5.72 11.65
N ASP A 100 -6.24 -4.69 12.05
CA ASP A 100 -6.02 -4.37 13.46
C ASP A 100 -7.35 -3.94 14.12
N PRO A 101 -7.82 -4.65 15.17
CA PRO A 101 -9.10 -4.36 15.81
C PRO A 101 -9.15 -3.01 16.53
N ALA A 102 -8.00 -2.44 16.90
CA ALA A 102 -7.91 -1.12 17.52
C ALA A 102 -7.92 0.03 16.49
N ILE A 103 -7.79 -0.26 15.20
CA ILE A 103 -7.60 0.74 14.13
C ILE A 103 -8.70 0.65 13.06
N GLY A 104 -8.94 -0.54 12.50
CA GLY A 104 -10.07 -0.81 11.60
C GLY A 104 -10.02 -0.13 10.21
N GLY A 105 -8.86 0.37 9.80
CA GLY A 105 -8.63 1.00 8.49
C GLY A 105 -7.58 2.11 8.54
N ALA A 106 -7.35 2.78 7.41
CA ALA A 106 -6.23 3.71 7.30
C ALA A 106 -6.61 5.17 7.56
N TYR A 107 -7.53 5.71 6.75
CA TYR A 107 -7.92 7.12 6.83
C TYR A 107 -9.43 7.28 6.68
N SER A 108 -10.00 8.29 7.33
CA SER A 108 -11.39 8.67 7.11
C SER A 108 -11.57 9.29 5.72
N CYS A 109 -12.61 8.91 5.00
CA CYS A 109 -13.05 9.58 3.78
C CYS A 109 -14.57 9.82 3.84
N ALA A 110 -15.01 10.96 3.32
CA ALA A 110 -16.44 11.25 3.20
C ALA A 110 -17.03 10.36 2.10
N LYS A 111 -18.16 9.70 2.39
CA LYS A 111 -18.97 9.08 1.34
C LYS A 111 -19.51 10.17 0.39
N PRO A 112 -19.82 9.84 -0.88
CA PRO A 112 -20.43 10.79 -1.81
C PRO A 112 -21.62 11.52 -1.17
N GLY A 113 -21.62 12.85 -1.29
CA GLY A 113 -22.66 13.72 -0.70
C GLY A 113 -22.60 13.91 0.83
N LYS A 114 -21.59 13.36 1.53
CA LYS A 114 -21.51 13.40 3.01
C LYS A 114 -20.35 14.25 3.57
N ALA A 115 -19.75 15.13 2.77
CA ALA A 115 -18.62 15.97 3.20
C ALA A 115 -18.93 16.78 4.48
N LYS A 116 -20.15 17.33 4.59
CA LYS A 116 -20.59 18.16 5.73
C LYS A 116 -20.63 17.41 7.07
N VAL A 117 -20.73 16.08 7.07
CA VAL A 117 -20.87 15.27 8.29
C VAL A 117 -19.61 15.34 9.17
N ARG A 118 -18.46 15.73 8.61
CA ARG A 118 -17.22 15.85 9.40
C ARG A 118 -17.32 16.87 10.54
N ALA A 119 -18.15 17.91 10.39
CA ALA A 119 -18.33 18.93 11.42
C ALA A 119 -18.91 18.36 12.72
N VAL A 120 -19.73 17.31 12.64
CA VAL A 120 -20.35 16.67 13.82
C VAL A 120 -19.30 16.09 14.78
N PHE A 121 -18.13 15.67 14.28
CA PHE A 121 -17.05 15.17 15.15
C PHE A 121 -16.41 16.23 16.04
N SER A 122 -16.70 17.51 15.81
CA SER A 122 -16.25 18.63 16.64
C SER A 122 -17.32 19.09 17.63
N GLU A 123 -18.53 18.53 17.57
CA GLU A 123 -19.62 18.86 18.48
C GLU A 123 -19.52 17.99 19.73
N PRO A 124 -19.62 18.58 20.94
CA PRO A 124 -19.53 17.80 22.15
C PRO A 124 -20.81 16.99 22.40
N VAL A 125 -20.64 15.79 22.95
CA VAL A 125 -21.75 14.95 23.41
C VAL A 125 -22.14 15.41 24.82
N HIS A 126 -23.37 15.92 24.95
CA HIS A 126 -23.89 16.48 26.21
C HIS A 126 -22.98 17.55 26.84
N GLU A 127 -22.26 18.34 26.02
CA GLU A 127 -21.34 19.41 26.47
C GLU A 127 -20.18 18.92 27.36
N ARG A 128 -19.82 17.64 27.29
CA ARG A 128 -18.81 17.04 28.17
C ARG A 128 -17.63 16.44 27.43
N VAL A 129 -17.91 15.65 26.38
CA VAL A 129 -16.91 14.93 25.57
C VAL A 129 -16.91 15.52 24.19
#